data_AF-A0A4U3EQB6-F1
#
_entry.id   AF-A0A4U3EQB6-F1
#
_cell.length_a   1.000
_cell.length_b   1.000
_cell.length_c   1.000
_cell.angle_alpha   90.00
_cell.angle_beta   90.00
_cell.angle_gamma   90.00
#
_symmetry.space_group_name_H-M   'P 1'
#
loop_
_entity.id
_entity.type
_entity.pdbx_description
1 polymer ?
#
loop_
_entity_poly.entity_id
_entity_poly.type
_entity_poly.pdbx_seq_one_letter_code
_entity_poly.pdbx_strand_id
1 'polypeptide(L)'
;MTSDKQKQDCSRFIEPEKLKDLRTKREIELMNGRPWTRKLPPPPVLPPFGPLEKISGRLESFSSEYFKEYFDVKAYRTSTLPSVSDGQRGAAAAVAIAAGSPGVGAVIMAESESSNDTAEYVQGTINGKPFRGWVGITRLQAGDNVDMIAEWQYDHYEVYAIALPEVRIVSICPRCDMGHIAHMLWRIQNMFVLTGVLFFMLVSLGVIHTIIDGDWKGGGFYLLISGFLLWH
;
A
#
# COMPACT_ATOMS: atom_id res chain seq x y z
N MET A 1 -39.59 17.59 -11.70
CA MET A 1 -38.56 17.73 -12.76
C MET A 1 -37.50 18.69 -12.26
N THR A 2 -36.34 18.14 -11.86
CA THR A 2 -34.99 18.72 -11.60
C THR A 2 -34.37 18.17 -10.31
N SER A 3 -33.98 16.89 -10.33
CA SER A 3 -33.09 16.27 -9.32
C SER A 3 -31.70 15.95 -9.89
N ASP A 4 -31.29 16.64 -10.96
CA ASP A 4 -30.07 16.34 -11.74
C ASP A 4 -28.97 17.39 -11.62
N LYS A 5 -28.98 18.20 -10.55
CA LYS A 5 -27.90 19.18 -10.32
C LYS A 5 -27.36 19.01 -8.90
N GLN A 6 -26.06 18.76 -8.82
CA GLN A 6 -25.25 18.46 -7.62
C GLN A 6 -25.15 16.99 -7.20
N LYS A 7 -24.93 16.07 -8.15
CA LYS A 7 -24.00 14.98 -7.87
C LYS A 7 -22.60 15.55 -8.03
N GLN A 8 -22.08 16.16 -6.97
CA GLN A 8 -20.65 16.43 -6.83
C GLN A 8 -19.99 15.06 -6.93
N ASP A 9 -19.40 14.78 -8.08
CA ASP A 9 -18.92 13.47 -8.48
C ASP A 9 -17.83 13.05 -7.51
N CYS A 10 -18.20 12.23 -6.52
CA CYS A 10 -17.22 11.68 -5.59
C CYS A 10 -16.30 10.78 -6.41
N SER A 11 -15.00 11.08 -6.41
CA SER A 11 -13.93 10.25 -7.02
C SER A 11 -14.09 8.76 -6.72
N ARG A 12 -14.72 8.43 -5.59
CA ARG A 12 -15.12 7.09 -5.16
C ARG A 12 -15.97 6.27 -6.14
N PHE A 13 -16.71 6.89 -7.07
CA PHE A 13 -17.58 6.19 -8.03
C PHE A 13 -17.07 6.22 -9.48
N ILE A 14 -15.95 6.89 -9.72
CA ILE A 14 -15.31 6.95 -11.03
C ILE A 14 -14.29 5.81 -11.09
N GLU A 15 -14.28 5.03 -12.17
CA GLU A 15 -13.24 4.01 -12.37
C GLU A 15 -11.90 4.72 -12.59
N PRO A 16 -10.86 4.46 -11.76
CA PRO A 16 -9.59 5.15 -11.88
C PRO A 16 -8.88 4.74 -13.16
N GLU A 17 -8.42 5.72 -13.95
CA GLU A 17 -7.58 5.45 -15.10
C GLU A 17 -6.22 4.90 -14.65
N LYS A 18 -5.74 3.84 -15.32
CA LYS A 18 -4.40 3.30 -15.08
C LYS A 18 -3.36 4.24 -15.66
N LEU A 19 -2.52 4.81 -14.82
CA LEU A 19 -1.55 5.83 -15.23
C LEU A 19 -0.48 5.28 -16.20
N LYS A 20 -0.10 4.00 -16.05
CA LYS A 20 0.76 3.29 -16.99
C LYS A 20 0.17 3.28 -18.40
N ASP A 21 -1.10 2.94 -18.53
CA ASP A 21 -1.79 2.87 -19.82
C ASP A 21 -1.89 4.26 -20.46
N LEU A 22 -2.14 5.31 -19.66
CA LEU A 22 -2.12 6.69 -20.12
C LEU A 22 -0.75 7.13 -20.63
N ARG A 23 0.34 6.74 -19.94
CA ARG A 23 1.71 7.04 -20.38
C ARG A 23 2.03 6.32 -21.70
N THR A 24 1.66 5.05 -21.84
CA THR A 24 1.81 4.29 -23.09
C THR A 24 0.98 4.90 -24.22
N LYS A 25 -0.27 5.26 -23.96
CA LYS A 25 -1.14 5.93 -24.93
C LYS A 25 -0.55 7.26 -25.39
N ARG A 26 -0.06 8.08 -24.46
CA ARG A 26 0.65 9.33 -24.77
C ARG A 26 1.82 9.10 -25.71
N GLU A 27 2.66 8.09 -25.42
CA GLU A 27 3.82 7.77 -26.26
C GLU A 27 3.41 7.36 -27.67
N ILE A 28 2.39 6.50 -27.81
CA ILE A 28 1.84 6.11 -29.11
C ILE A 28 1.30 7.32 -29.89
N GLU A 29 0.54 8.21 -29.25
CA GLU A 29 0.00 9.42 -29.89
C GLU A 29 1.13 10.35 -30.37
N LEU A 30 2.16 10.55 -29.55
CA LEU A 30 3.34 11.34 -29.92
C LEU A 30 4.10 10.70 -31.10
N MET A 31 4.27 9.38 -31.10
CA MET A 31 4.88 8.64 -32.23
C MET A 31 4.05 8.75 -33.52
N ASN A 32 2.73 8.87 -33.40
CA ASN A 32 1.81 9.07 -34.52
C ASN A 32 1.70 10.54 -34.96
N GLY A 33 2.52 11.44 -34.40
CA GLY A 33 2.53 12.87 -34.75
C GLY A 33 1.32 13.65 -34.21
N ARG A 34 0.56 13.09 -33.27
CA ARG A 34 -0.60 13.75 -32.66
C ARG A 34 -0.19 14.47 -31.38
N PRO A 35 -0.68 15.70 -31.14
CA PRO A 35 -0.35 16.46 -29.94
C PRO A 35 -1.05 15.89 -28.71
N TRP A 36 -0.35 15.87 -27.57
CA TRP A 36 -0.89 15.47 -26.28
C TRP A 36 -1.01 16.69 -25.35
N THR A 37 -2.24 17.03 -24.96
CA THR A 37 -2.53 18.27 -24.20
C THR A 37 -2.63 18.06 -22.69
N ARG A 38 -2.94 16.84 -22.23
CA ARG A 38 -3.12 16.54 -20.80
C ARG A 38 -1.78 16.39 -20.09
N LYS A 39 -1.51 17.17 -19.03
CA LYS A 39 -0.36 16.90 -18.18
C LYS A 39 -0.64 15.66 -17.34
N LEU A 40 0.25 14.67 -17.39
CA LEU A 40 0.18 13.48 -16.56
C LEU A 40 1.00 13.69 -15.29
N PRO A 41 0.55 13.20 -14.13
CA PRO A 41 1.30 13.33 -12.90
C PRO A 41 2.63 12.54 -12.95
N PRO A 42 3.65 13.03 -12.24
CA PRO A 42 4.92 12.33 -12.09
C PRO A 42 4.73 10.99 -11.36
N PRO A 43 5.67 10.05 -11.50
CA PRO A 43 5.71 8.86 -10.65
C PRO A 43 5.80 9.26 -9.16
N PRO A 44 5.36 8.40 -8.24
CA PRO A 44 5.37 8.72 -6.82
C PRO A 44 6.81 8.82 -6.29
N VAL A 45 7.06 9.77 -5.39
CA VAL A 45 8.43 10.19 -4.99
C VAL A 45 8.73 9.75 -3.56
N LEU A 46 9.44 8.63 -3.37
CA LEU A 46 10.00 8.21 -2.08
C LEU A 46 11.38 7.58 -2.27
N PRO A 47 12.22 7.53 -1.21
CA PRO A 47 12.02 8.19 0.10
C PRO A 47 12.08 9.72 -0.03
N PRO A 48 11.57 10.47 0.97
CA PRO A 48 11.79 11.91 1.05
C PRO A 48 13.29 12.22 1.01
N PHE A 49 13.70 13.27 0.30
CA PHE A 49 15.12 13.63 0.19
C PHE A 49 15.63 14.36 1.45
N GLY A 50 14.72 15.05 2.14
CA GLY A 50 14.95 15.87 3.31
C GLY A 50 13.97 15.60 4.46
N PRO A 51 14.05 16.41 5.53
CA PRO A 51 13.17 16.27 6.67
C PRO A 51 11.72 16.64 6.30
N LEU A 52 10.78 15.88 6.84
CA LEU A 52 9.36 16.16 6.69
C LEU A 52 8.96 17.34 7.59
N GLU A 53 8.25 18.29 7.00
CA GLU A 53 7.69 19.46 7.66
C GLU A 53 6.18 19.31 7.83
N LYS A 54 5.68 19.73 9.00
CA LYS A 54 4.24 19.90 9.20
C LYS A 54 3.84 21.29 8.75
N ILE A 55 2.89 21.37 7.82
CA ILE A 55 2.30 22.61 7.34
C ILE A 55 0.82 22.62 7.72
N SER A 56 0.41 23.64 8.46
CA SER A 56 -1.00 23.87 8.80
C SER A 56 -1.49 25.14 8.11
N GLY A 57 -2.70 25.12 7.58
CA GLY A 57 -3.25 26.30 6.93
C GLY A 57 -4.55 26.04 6.18
N ARG A 58 -5.08 27.11 5.60
CA ARG A 58 -6.26 27.06 4.75
C ARG A 58 -5.84 26.85 3.31
N LEU A 59 -6.49 25.93 2.61
CA LEU A 59 -6.27 25.72 1.18
C LEU A 59 -6.77 26.92 0.39
N GLU A 60 -5.89 27.61 -0.31
CA GLU A 60 -6.25 28.73 -1.19
C GLU A 60 -6.76 28.21 -2.54
N SER A 61 -6.12 27.16 -3.05
CA SER A 61 -6.54 26.42 -4.22
C SER A 61 -6.33 24.92 -3.99
N PHE A 62 -7.19 24.10 -4.60
CA PHE A 62 -7.10 22.64 -4.51
C PHE A 62 -7.65 22.01 -5.79
N SER A 63 -6.91 21.05 -6.32
CA SER A 63 -7.29 20.19 -7.44
C SER A 63 -6.79 18.78 -7.16
N SER A 64 -7.59 17.78 -7.49
CA SER A 64 -7.25 16.37 -7.31
C SER A 64 -7.62 15.59 -8.56
N GLU A 65 -6.70 14.77 -9.06
CA GLU A 65 -6.95 13.82 -10.14
C GLU A 65 -6.81 12.39 -9.62
N TYR A 66 -7.74 11.52 -9.99
CA TYR A 66 -7.86 10.17 -9.48
C TYR A 66 -7.23 9.15 -10.44
N PHE A 67 -6.29 8.33 -9.96
CA PHE A 67 -5.53 7.38 -10.78
C PHE A 67 -5.33 6.04 -10.09
N LYS A 68 -5.08 5.01 -10.90
CA LYS A 68 -4.57 3.70 -10.47
C LYS A 68 -3.10 3.60 -10.86
N GLU A 69 -2.21 3.50 -9.87
CA GLU A 69 -0.76 3.49 -10.05
C GLU A 69 -0.11 2.48 -9.10
N TYR A 70 1.10 2.04 -9.43
CA TYR A 70 1.89 1.13 -8.61
C TYR A 70 2.66 1.91 -7.54
N PHE A 71 2.35 1.69 -6.26
CA PHE A 71 2.99 2.36 -5.11
C PHE A 71 3.84 1.42 -4.25
N ASP A 72 4.16 0.22 -4.73
CA ASP A 72 5.00 -0.71 -3.96
C ASP A 72 6.47 -0.26 -3.98
N VAL A 73 7.33 -0.92 -3.19
CA VAL A 73 8.75 -0.57 -3.03
C VAL A 73 9.47 -0.37 -4.36
N LYS A 74 9.13 -1.13 -5.43
CA LYS A 74 9.78 -0.98 -6.74
C LYS A 74 9.41 0.31 -7.47
N ALA A 75 8.27 0.95 -7.18
CA ALA A 75 7.91 2.26 -7.73
C ALA A 75 8.92 3.35 -7.33
N TYR A 76 9.49 3.17 -6.14
CA TYR A 76 10.41 4.10 -5.48
C TYR A 76 11.88 3.71 -5.64
N ARG A 77 12.15 2.51 -6.14
CA ARG A 77 13.52 2.05 -6.40
C ARG A 77 14.03 2.68 -7.69
N THR A 78 15.18 3.33 -7.59
CA THR A 78 15.99 3.76 -8.74
C THR A 78 16.71 2.59 -9.42
N SER A 79 16.74 1.40 -8.82
CA SER A 79 17.37 0.20 -9.37
C SER A 79 16.42 -0.64 -10.22
N THR A 80 16.81 -0.94 -11.45
CA THR A 80 16.11 -1.79 -12.43
C THR A 80 16.16 -3.27 -12.02
N LEU A 81 15.33 -3.68 -11.07
CA LEU A 81 14.97 -5.10 -10.98
C LEU A 81 14.00 -5.42 -12.13
N PRO A 82 14.15 -6.55 -12.83
CA PRO A 82 13.23 -6.92 -13.90
C PRO A 82 11.80 -6.98 -13.33
N SER A 83 10.93 -6.10 -13.83
CA SER A 83 9.49 -6.22 -13.63
C SER A 83 9.00 -7.39 -14.46
N VAL A 84 8.35 -8.36 -13.84
CA VAL A 84 7.74 -9.46 -14.59
C VAL A 84 6.56 -8.89 -15.36
N SER A 85 6.61 -8.95 -16.69
CA SER A 85 5.49 -8.51 -17.53
C SER A 85 4.27 -9.40 -17.34
N ASP A 86 3.08 -8.88 -17.65
CA ASP A 86 1.84 -9.66 -17.59
C ASP A 86 1.92 -10.92 -18.47
N GLY A 87 2.63 -10.85 -19.60
CA GLY A 87 2.88 -12.00 -20.47
C GLY A 87 3.77 -13.06 -19.84
N GLN A 88 4.86 -12.67 -19.19
CA GLN A 88 5.74 -13.60 -18.46
C GLN A 88 5.04 -14.21 -17.24
N ARG A 89 4.16 -13.46 -16.58
CA ARG A 89 3.32 -13.95 -15.48
C ARG A 89 2.27 -14.93 -15.96
N GLY A 90 1.58 -14.63 -17.06
CA GLY A 90 0.63 -15.55 -17.68
C GLY A 90 1.29 -16.87 -18.06
N ALA A 91 2.51 -16.81 -18.60
CA ALA A 91 3.32 -18.00 -18.88
C ALA A 91 3.69 -18.77 -17.60
N ALA A 92 4.16 -18.08 -16.54
CA ALA A 92 4.50 -18.71 -15.26
C ALA A 92 3.28 -19.34 -14.57
N ALA A 93 2.12 -18.68 -14.62
CA ALA A 93 0.87 -19.21 -14.10
C ALA A 93 0.41 -20.45 -14.88
N ALA A 94 0.48 -20.41 -16.21
CA ALA A 94 0.16 -21.55 -17.05
C ALA A 94 1.06 -22.76 -16.75
N VAL A 95 2.37 -22.53 -16.54
CA VAL A 95 3.32 -23.58 -16.13
C VAL A 95 2.96 -24.14 -14.76
N ALA A 96 2.62 -23.31 -13.77
CA ALA A 96 2.22 -23.77 -12.44
C ALA A 96 0.94 -24.61 -12.48
N ILE A 97 -0.05 -24.21 -13.30
CA ILE A 97 -1.29 -24.97 -13.51
C ILE A 97 -0.98 -26.32 -14.19
N ALA A 98 -0.16 -26.30 -15.25
CA ALA A 98 0.25 -27.52 -15.96
C ALA A 98 1.06 -28.47 -15.06
N ALA A 99 1.82 -27.93 -14.10
CA ALA A 99 2.52 -28.69 -13.06
C ALA A 99 1.60 -29.18 -11.91
N GLY A 100 0.28 -29.04 -12.03
CA GLY A 100 -0.69 -29.55 -11.07
C GLY A 100 -0.93 -28.63 -9.86
N SER A 101 -0.52 -27.37 -9.93
CA SER A 101 -0.68 -26.38 -8.86
C SER A 101 -1.61 -25.23 -9.28
N PRO A 102 -2.93 -25.48 -9.48
CA PRO A 102 -3.87 -24.46 -9.93
C PRO A 102 -4.01 -23.29 -8.95
N GLY A 103 -3.88 -23.54 -7.65
CA GLY A 103 -3.90 -22.48 -6.63
C GLY A 103 -2.71 -21.51 -6.77
N VAL A 104 -1.51 -22.01 -7.04
CA VAL A 104 -0.32 -21.18 -7.27
C VAL A 104 -0.47 -20.37 -8.56
N GLY A 105 -0.97 -21.00 -9.62
CA GLY A 105 -1.26 -20.30 -10.88
C GLY A 105 -2.28 -19.17 -10.72
N ALA A 106 -3.35 -19.40 -9.95
CA ALA A 106 -4.35 -18.38 -9.64
C ALA A 106 -3.74 -17.19 -8.86
N VAL A 107 -2.88 -17.47 -7.88
CA VAL A 107 -2.16 -16.41 -7.14
C VAL A 107 -1.26 -15.60 -8.07
N ILE A 108 -0.46 -16.27 -8.92
CA ILE A 108 0.43 -15.59 -9.88
C ILE A 108 -0.36 -14.70 -10.85
N MET A 109 -1.54 -15.14 -11.31
CA MET A 109 -2.41 -14.32 -12.16
C MET A 109 -3.04 -13.15 -11.41
N ALA A 110 -3.44 -13.33 -10.15
CA ALA A 110 -4.10 -12.29 -9.35
C ALA A 110 -3.13 -11.16 -8.90
N GLU A 111 -1.83 -11.44 -8.84
CA GLU A 111 -0.83 -10.47 -8.37
C GLU A 111 -0.58 -9.27 -9.30
N SER A 112 -1.01 -9.28 -10.58
CA SER A 112 -0.81 -8.11 -11.45
C SER A 112 -1.90 -7.06 -11.26
N GLU A 113 -3.14 -7.49 -11.19
CA GLU A 113 -4.30 -6.59 -11.15
C GLU A 113 -4.54 -5.96 -9.77
N SER A 114 -4.11 -6.66 -8.72
CA SER A 114 -4.18 -6.25 -7.31
C SER A 114 -3.02 -5.36 -6.84
N SER A 115 -1.96 -5.23 -7.65
CA SER A 115 -0.73 -4.54 -7.22
C SER A 115 -0.75 -3.03 -7.37
N ASN A 116 -1.72 -2.49 -8.12
CA ASN A 116 -1.88 -1.05 -8.25
C ASN A 116 -2.90 -0.57 -7.22
N ASP A 117 -2.46 0.38 -6.41
CA ASP A 117 -3.32 1.08 -5.48
C ASP A 117 -4.02 2.25 -6.17
N THR A 118 -5.13 2.66 -5.58
CA THR A 118 -5.87 3.80 -6.08
C THR A 118 -5.53 5.03 -5.24
N ALA A 119 -5.21 6.13 -5.91
CA ALA A 119 -4.69 7.33 -5.28
C ALA A 119 -5.20 8.60 -5.98
N GLU A 120 -5.12 9.71 -5.26
CA GLU A 120 -5.34 11.04 -5.80
C GLU A 120 -4.00 11.77 -5.90
N TYR A 121 -3.72 12.32 -7.07
CA TYR A 121 -2.66 13.30 -7.23
C TYR A 121 -3.22 14.68 -6.95
N VAL A 122 -2.85 15.25 -5.81
CA VAL A 122 -3.35 16.52 -5.30
C VAL A 122 -2.40 17.65 -5.65
N GLN A 123 -2.95 18.82 -5.95
CA GLN A 123 -2.22 20.03 -6.30
C GLN A 123 -2.95 21.25 -5.74
N GLY A 124 -2.22 22.27 -5.32
CA GLY A 124 -2.86 23.46 -4.80
C GLY A 124 -1.90 24.49 -4.23
N THR A 125 -2.44 25.38 -3.41
CA THR A 125 -1.69 26.42 -2.73
C THR A 125 -2.14 26.51 -1.28
N ILE A 126 -1.16 26.55 -0.37
CA ILE A 126 -1.37 26.71 1.07
C ILE A 126 -0.38 27.75 1.59
N ASN A 127 -0.87 28.73 2.35
CA ASN A 127 -0.04 29.82 2.89
C ASN A 127 0.83 30.51 1.81
N GLY A 128 0.27 30.74 0.62
CA GLY A 128 0.95 31.31 -0.55
C GLY A 128 2.02 30.43 -1.20
N LYS A 129 2.15 29.16 -0.79
CA LYS A 129 3.17 28.23 -1.32
C LYS A 129 2.50 27.09 -2.11
N PRO A 130 3.04 26.73 -3.29
CA PRO A 130 2.47 25.65 -4.09
C PRO A 130 2.81 24.29 -3.47
N PHE A 131 1.88 23.35 -3.58
CA PHE A 131 2.11 21.95 -3.20
C PHE A 131 1.58 21.00 -4.29
N ARG A 132 2.18 19.81 -4.37
CA ARG A 132 1.63 18.67 -5.10
C ARG A 132 2.04 17.37 -4.44
N GLY A 133 1.38 16.26 -4.77
CA GLY A 133 1.82 14.97 -4.26
C GLY A 133 0.77 13.89 -4.40
N TRP A 134 1.16 12.67 -4.05
CA TRP A 134 0.29 11.50 -4.05
C TRP A 134 -0.27 11.23 -2.67
N VAL A 135 -1.59 11.15 -2.57
CA VAL A 135 -2.30 10.80 -1.34
C VAL A 135 -3.39 9.78 -1.63
N GLY A 136 -3.90 9.12 -0.60
CA GLY A 136 -5.12 8.33 -0.70
C GLY A 136 -6.34 9.21 -1.05
N ILE A 137 -7.51 8.58 -1.15
CA ILE A 137 -8.75 9.27 -1.53
C ILE A 137 -9.10 10.36 -0.50
N THR A 138 -9.29 11.59 -0.98
CA THR A 138 -9.64 12.75 -0.17
C THR A 138 -11.02 13.31 -0.55
N ARG A 139 -11.52 14.26 0.25
CA ARG A 139 -12.71 15.07 -0.07
C ARG A 139 -12.45 16.57 0.11
N LEU A 140 -11.17 16.93 0.06
CA LEU A 140 -10.70 18.28 0.33
C LEU A 140 -11.18 19.25 -0.74
N GLN A 141 -11.41 20.49 -0.33
CA GLN A 141 -11.78 21.59 -1.19
C GLN A 141 -10.99 22.85 -0.84
N ALA A 142 -10.93 23.78 -1.79
CA ALA A 142 -10.39 25.10 -1.51
C ALA A 142 -11.23 25.75 -0.40
N GLY A 143 -10.55 26.28 0.61
CA GLY A 143 -11.15 26.86 1.81
C GLY A 143 -11.09 25.95 3.05
N ASP A 144 -10.73 24.68 2.91
CA ASP A 144 -10.59 23.77 4.06
C ASP A 144 -9.32 24.07 4.86
N ASN A 145 -9.39 23.91 6.17
CA ASN A 145 -8.23 23.98 7.05
C ASN A 145 -7.62 22.59 7.20
N VAL A 146 -6.36 22.43 6.78
CA VAL A 146 -5.68 21.15 6.71
C VAL A 146 -4.36 21.17 7.45
N ASP A 147 -3.94 19.98 7.87
CA ASP A 147 -2.58 19.70 8.33
C ASP A 147 -1.92 18.76 7.32
N MET A 148 -0.78 19.17 6.77
CA MET A 148 -0.06 18.43 5.74
C MET A 148 1.32 18.04 6.25
N ILE A 149 1.77 16.84 5.90
CA ILE A 149 3.16 16.41 6.05
C ILE A 149 3.79 16.45 4.66
N ALA A 150 4.77 17.33 4.49
CA ALA A 150 5.35 17.63 3.18
C ALA A 150 6.84 17.92 3.27
N GLU A 151 7.52 17.86 2.14
CA GLU A 151 8.92 18.21 1.97
C GLU A 151 9.06 19.29 0.90
N TRP A 152 9.85 20.34 1.14
CA TRP A 152 10.14 21.31 0.08
C TRP A 152 11.07 20.69 -0.96
N GLN A 153 10.55 20.49 -2.17
CA GLN A 153 11.33 20.09 -3.34
C GLN A 153 11.45 21.30 -4.28
N TYR A 154 12.55 21.37 -5.05
CA TYR A 154 12.88 22.40 -6.05
C TYR A 154 11.93 23.62 -6.19
N ASP A 155 10.70 23.42 -6.67
CA ASP A 155 9.67 24.43 -6.96
C ASP A 155 8.40 24.39 -6.08
N HIS A 156 8.20 23.40 -5.21
CA HIS A 156 6.94 23.16 -4.50
C HIS A 156 7.10 22.24 -3.28
N TYR A 157 6.08 22.18 -2.43
CA TYR A 157 6.00 21.14 -1.39
C TYR A 157 5.48 19.82 -1.97
N GLU A 158 6.28 18.76 -1.91
CA GLU A 158 5.85 17.40 -2.18
C GLU A 158 5.14 16.83 -0.95
N VAL A 159 3.89 16.43 -1.11
CA VAL A 159 3.00 16.05 -0.02
C VAL A 159 2.89 14.55 0.11
N TYR A 160 3.04 14.07 1.35
CA TYR A 160 2.98 12.64 1.69
C TYR A 160 1.73 12.25 2.46
N ALA A 161 1.19 13.17 3.26
CA ALA A 161 -0.06 13.00 3.98
C ALA A 161 -0.79 14.32 4.14
N ILE A 162 -2.13 14.29 4.07
CA ILE A 162 -3.00 15.41 4.36
C ILE A 162 -4.08 14.96 5.33
N ALA A 163 -4.24 15.70 6.42
CA ALA A 163 -5.33 15.56 7.37
C ALA A 163 -6.31 16.72 7.22
N LEU A 164 -7.60 16.39 7.31
CA LEU A 164 -8.70 17.34 7.50
C LEU A 164 -9.18 17.21 8.95
N PRO A 165 -8.66 18.03 9.89
CA PRO A 165 -8.91 17.85 11.32
C PRO A 165 -10.38 18.00 11.71
N GLU A 166 -11.12 18.86 10.99
CA GLU A 166 -12.54 19.13 11.23
C GLU A 166 -13.41 17.87 11.22
N VAL A 167 -13.14 16.96 10.27
CA VAL A 167 -13.84 15.67 10.14
C VAL A 167 -13.00 14.47 10.56
N ARG A 168 -11.80 14.71 11.11
CA ARG A 168 -10.85 13.68 11.59
C ARG A 168 -10.47 12.66 10.52
N ILE A 169 -10.33 13.10 9.27
CA ILE A 169 -9.89 12.24 8.16
C ILE A 169 -8.40 12.51 7.92
N VAL A 170 -7.62 11.44 7.80
CA VAL A 170 -6.23 11.50 7.37
C VAL A 170 -6.10 10.68 6.09
N SER A 171 -5.58 11.31 5.05
CA SER A 171 -5.22 10.65 3.80
C SER A 171 -3.71 10.60 3.68
N ILE A 172 -3.18 9.41 3.39
CA ILE A 172 -1.75 9.12 3.32
C ILE A 172 -1.48 8.51 1.95
N CYS A 173 -0.31 8.77 1.36
CA CYS A 173 0.15 8.08 0.17
C CYS A 173 0.01 6.54 0.35
N PRO A 174 -0.56 5.81 -0.63
CA PRO A 174 -0.71 4.36 -0.51
C PRO A 174 0.61 3.66 -0.19
N ARG A 175 0.54 2.58 0.60
CA ARG A 175 1.70 1.77 1.04
C ARG A 175 2.71 2.53 1.92
N CYS A 176 2.39 3.77 2.31
CA CYS A 176 3.16 4.58 3.26
C CYS A 176 2.53 4.58 4.66
N ASP A 177 1.59 3.68 4.91
CA ASP A 177 0.88 3.48 6.18
C ASP A 177 1.69 2.67 7.18
N MET A 178 2.59 1.82 6.71
CA MET A 178 3.29 0.84 7.53
C MET A 178 4.81 0.99 7.43
N GLY A 179 5.42 1.67 8.41
CA GLY A 179 6.87 1.63 8.57
C GLY A 179 7.37 0.21 8.82
N HIS A 180 8.63 -0.10 8.49
CA HIS A 180 9.24 -1.42 8.65
C HIS A 180 9.05 -2.02 10.06
N ILE A 181 8.95 -1.17 11.09
CA ILE A 181 8.74 -1.55 12.49
C ILE A 181 7.38 -2.21 12.71
N ALA A 182 6.29 -1.69 12.12
CA ALA A 182 4.96 -2.24 12.34
C ALA A 182 4.79 -3.62 11.67
N HIS A 183 5.40 -3.82 10.50
CA HIS A 183 5.50 -5.14 9.89
C HIS A 183 6.28 -6.14 10.75
N MET A 184 7.38 -5.69 11.36
CA MET A 184 8.17 -6.52 12.28
C MET A 184 7.35 -6.95 13.50
N LEU A 185 6.64 -6.00 14.14
CA LEU A 185 5.81 -6.26 15.31
C LEU A 185 4.65 -7.21 15.01
N TRP A 186 3.96 -7.03 13.88
CA TRP A 186 2.88 -7.93 13.47
C TRP A 186 3.38 -9.36 13.30
N ARG A 187 4.52 -9.53 12.62
CA ARG A 187 5.13 -10.85 12.39
C ARG A 187 5.56 -11.51 13.70
N ILE A 188 6.14 -10.74 14.61
CA ILE A 188 6.54 -11.20 15.95
C ILE A 188 5.32 -11.63 16.78
N GLN A 189 4.27 -10.81 16.82
CA GLN A 189 3.06 -11.14 17.58
C GLN A 189 2.39 -12.40 17.04
N ASN A 190 2.28 -12.55 15.72
CA ASN A 190 1.71 -13.73 15.10
C ASN A 190 2.55 -14.99 15.37
N MET A 191 3.88 -14.85 15.42
CA MET A 191 4.79 -15.94 15.79
C MET A 191 4.55 -16.38 17.25
N PHE A 192 4.42 -15.44 18.19
CA PHE A 192 4.12 -15.77 19.59
C PHE A 192 2.77 -16.48 19.77
N VAL A 193 1.73 -16.04 19.04
CA VAL A 193 0.43 -16.71 19.06
C VAL A 193 0.53 -18.14 18.54
N LEU A 194 1.20 -18.36 17.41
CA LEU A 194 1.39 -19.70 16.84
C LEU A 194 2.16 -20.61 17.81
N THR A 195 3.26 -20.12 18.38
CA THR A 195 4.04 -20.87 19.37
C THR A 195 3.21 -21.21 20.61
N GLY A 196 2.38 -20.27 21.09
CA GLY A 196 1.47 -20.50 22.22
C GLY A 196 0.42 -21.58 21.94
N VAL A 197 -0.18 -21.58 20.75
CA VAL A 197 -1.14 -22.61 20.34
C VAL A 197 -0.49 -23.99 20.24
N LEU A 198 0.69 -24.09 19.63
CA LEU A 198 1.43 -25.35 19.52
C LEU A 198 1.83 -25.88 20.90
N PHE A 199 2.28 -25.00 21.80
CA PHE A 199 2.61 -25.37 23.17
C PHE A 199 1.38 -25.87 23.94
N PHE A 200 0.24 -25.19 23.82
CA PHE A 200 -1.00 -25.62 24.43
C PHE A 200 -1.47 -26.99 23.91
N MET A 201 -1.36 -27.23 22.60
CA MET A 201 -1.64 -28.53 21.99
C MET A 201 -0.75 -29.62 22.57
N LEU A 202 0.57 -29.40 22.68
CA LEU A 202 1.52 -30.35 23.26
C LEU A 202 1.23 -30.66 24.74
N VAL A 203 0.95 -29.62 25.55
CA VAL A 203 0.58 -29.80 26.96
C VAL A 203 -0.72 -30.59 27.08
N SER A 204 -1.74 -30.26 26.29
CA SER A 204 -3.02 -30.95 26.32
C SER A 204 -2.90 -32.42 25.91
N LEU A 205 -2.10 -32.73 24.89
CA LEU A 205 -1.78 -34.11 24.49
C LEU A 205 -1.05 -34.86 25.62
N GLY A 206 -0.10 -34.20 26.29
CA GLY A 206 0.60 -34.75 27.45
C GLY A 206 -0.36 -35.07 28.60
N VAL A 207 -1.27 -34.15 28.95
CA VAL A 207 -2.29 -34.36 29.99
C VAL A 207 -3.23 -35.51 29.62
N ILE A 208 -3.71 -35.56 28.37
CA ILE A 208 -4.58 -36.64 27.89
C ILE A 208 -3.87 -38.00 28.00
N HIS A 209 -2.60 -38.09 27.59
CA HIS A 209 -1.81 -39.32 27.70
C HIS A 209 -1.65 -39.78 29.15
N THR A 210 -1.54 -38.84 30.10
CA THR A 210 -1.39 -39.16 31.52
C THR A 210 -2.70 -39.63 32.17
N ILE A 211 -3.84 -39.15 31.68
CA ILE A 211 -5.17 -39.61 32.10
C ILE A 211 -5.46 -41.00 31.53
N ILE A 212 -5.02 -41.28 30.31
CA ILE A 212 -5.27 -42.56 29.62
C ILE A 212 -4.37 -43.68 30.16
N ASP A 213 -3.06 -43.45 30.31
CA ASP A 213 -2.10 -44.51 30.63
C ASP A 213 -1.75 -44.62 32.13
N GLY A 214 -2.14 -43.63 32.96
CA GLY A 214 -1.96 -43.64 34.41
C GLY A 214 -0.50 -43.65 34.91
N ASP A 215 0.50 -43.74 34.03
CA ASP A 215 1.93 -43.79 34.37
C ASP A 215 2.63 -42.47 33.97
N TRP A 216 2.82 -41.59 34.95
CA TRP A 216 3.62 -40.37 34.78
C TRP A 216 5.11 -40.70 34.94
N LYS A 217 5.78 -41.12 33.85
CA LYS A 217 7.25 -41.08 33.78
C LYS A 217 7.72 -39.66 33.43
N GLY A 218 7.57 -38.76 34.40
CA GLY A 218 7.85 -37.33 34.33
C GLY A 218 9.27 -36.88 33.98
N GLY A 219 10.18 -37.79 33.60
CA GLY A 219 11.58 -37.48 33.31
C GLY A 219 11.87 -37.02 31.88
N GLY A 220 11.09 -37.47 30.88
CA GLY A 220 11.39 -37.18 29.47
C GLY A 220 10.94 -35.81 28.97
N PHE A 221 9.83 -35.30 29.51
CA PHE A 221 9.19 -34.08 28.99
C PHE A 221 9.92 -32.79 29.44
N TYR A 222 10.47 -32.77 30.66
CA TYR A 222 11.24 -31.62 31.16
C TYR A 222 12.56 -31.41 30.39
N LEU A 223 13.20 -32.48 29.91
CA LEU A 223 14.46 -32.39 29.16
C LEU A 223 14.29 -31.82 27.74
N LEU A 224 13.15 -32.08 27.10
CA LEU A 224 12.84 -31.49 25.79
C LEU A 224 12.49 -29.99 25.89
N ILE A 225 11.85 -29.57 26.99
CA ILE A 225 11.53 -28.16 27.24
C ILE A 225 12.80 -27.37 27.60
N SER A 226 13.74 -27.95 28.36
CA SER A 226 15.01 -27.27 28.66
C SER A 226 15.90 -27.07 27.44
N GLY A 227 15.82 -27.96 26.43
CA GLY A 227 16.59 -27.82 25.20
C GLY A 227 16.12 -26.68 24.29
N PHE A 228 14.84 -26.32 24.36
CA PHE A 228 14.24 -25.28 23.51
C PHE A 228 14.41 -23.86 24.07
N LEU A 229 14.58 -23.72 25.39
CA LEU A 229 14.79 -22.44 26.08
C LEU A 229 16.25 -21.95 26.09
N LEU A 230 17.22 -22.83 25.77
CA LEU A 230 18.65 -22.52 25.75
C LEU A 230 19.18 -22.11 24.36
N TRP A 231 18.30 -22.02 23.35
CA TRP A 231 18.63 -21.62 21.98
C TRP A 231 17.76 -20.43 21.52
N HIS A 232 17.65 -19.41 22.38
CA HIS A 232 17.25 -18.05 22.04
C HIS A 232 17.99 -17.09 22.97
#